data_AF-A0A7C5YQ94-F1
#
_entry.id   AF-A0A7C5YQ94-F1
#
_cell.length_a   1.000
_cell.length_b   1.000
_cell.length_c   1.000
_cell.angle_alpha   90.00
_cell.angle_beta   90.00
_cell.angle_gamma   90.00
#
_symmetry.space_group_name_H-M   'P 1'
#
loop_
_entity.id
_entity.type
_entity.pdbx_description
1 polymer ?
#
loop_
_entity_poly.entity_id
_entity_poly.type
_entity_poly.pdbx_seq_one_letter_code
_entity_poly.pdbx_strand_id
1 'polypeptide(L)' 'RSQLKRVINQLQAHYNVSVAEVGKNDLWQSAVIGITLVGNDGKFVNSCLDQILNFVENMDAGELVNQEMEIVHF' A
#
# COMPACT_ATOMS: atom_id res chain seq x y z
N ARG A 1 -1.81 -4.64 -16.29
CA ARG A 1 -0.85 -5.01 -15.22
C ARG A 1 0.34 -4.05 -15.04
N SER A 2 0.75 -3.26 -16.04
CA SER A 2 1.87 -2.30 -15.90
C SER A 2 1.65 -1.25 -14.82
N GLN A 3 0.42 -0.73 -14.68
CA GLN A 3 0.07 0.30 -13.69
C GLN A 3 0.25 -0.21 -12.25
N LEU A 4 -0.23 -1.41 -11.93
CA LEU A 4 -0.07 -2.01 -10.60
C LEU A 4 1.40 -2.20 -10.22
N LYS A 5 2.21 -2.73 -11.15
CA LYS A 5 3.66 -2.85 -10.94
C LYS A 5 4.30 -1.47 -10.70
N ARG A 6 3.83 -0.43 -11.37
CA ARG A 6 4.30 0.95 -11.17
C ARG A 6 3.99 1.46 -9.77
N VAL A 7 2.82 1.13 -9.21
CA VAL A 7 2.44 1.48 -7.82
C VAL A 7 3.35 0.76 -6.82
N ILE A 8 3.46 -0.57 -6.95
CA ILE A 8 4.30 -1.40 -6.06
C ILE A 8 5.75 -0.91 -6.05
N ASN A 9 6.34 -0.68 -7.23
CA ASN A 9 7.71 -0.22 -7.34
C ASN A 9 7.92 1.18 -6.75
N GLN A 10 6.95 2.09 -6.92
CA GLN A 10 7.07 3.43 -6.33
C GLN A 10 6.96 3.38 -4.81
N LEU A 11 6.05 2.59 -4.25
CA LEU A 11 5.95 2.42 -2.81
C LEU A 11 7.23 1.85 -2.20
N GLN A 12 7.78 0.79 -2.79
CA GLN A 12 9.04 0.19 -2.34
C GLN A 12 10.25 1.13 -2.49
N ALA A 13 10.21 2.08 -3.43
CA ALA A 13 11.29 3.04 -3.64
C ALA A 13 11.23 4.24 -2.67
N HIS A 14 10.02 4.66 -2.26
CA HIS A 14 9.84 5.85 -1.40
C HIS A 14 9.74 5.51 0.09
N TYR A 15 9.30 4.30 0.43
CA TYR A 15 9.02 3.89 1.80
C TYR A 15 9.72 2.56 2.12
N ASN A 16 10.19 2.43 3.36
CA ASN A 16 10.75 1.18 3.86
C ASN A 16 9.62 0.19 4.23
N VAL A 17 8.94 -0.33 3.22
CA VAL A 17 7.78 -1.20 3.36
C VAL A 17 7.87 -2.41 2.47
N SER A 18 7.24 -3.50 2.89
CA SER A 18 6.98 -4.64 2.02
C SER A 18 5.61 -4.47 1.36
N VAL A 19 5.53 -4.72 0.06
CA VAL A 19 4.30 -4.56 -0.75
C VAL A 19 4.14 -5.75 -1.68
N ALA A 20 2.93 -6.30 -1.77
CA ALA A 20 2.59 -7.40 -2.65
C ALA A 20 1.14 -7.32 -3.15
N GLU A 21 0.85 -7.93 -4.31
CA GLU A 21 -0.53 -8.19 -4.74
C GLU A 21 -1.05 -9.41 -3.95
N VAL A 22 -2.20 -9.26 -3.28
CA VAL A 22 -2.74 -10.27 -2.34
C VAL A 22 -4.13 -10.76 -2.73
N GLY A 23 -4.72 -10.26 -3.81
CA GLY A 23 -6.04 -10.70 -4.26
C GLY A 23 -6.53 -10.07 -5.56
N LYS A 24 -7.65 -10.60 -6.06
CA LYS A 24 -8.29 -10.25 -7.35
C LYS A 24 -7.42 -10.48 -8.59
N ASN A 25 -6.48 -11.43 -8.54
CA ASN A 25 -5.51 -11.71 -9.60
C ASN A 25 -6.14 -12.07 -10.98
N ASP A 26 -7.40 -12.48 -11.01
CA ASP A 26 -8.16 -12.86 -12.22
C ASP A 26 -8.99 -11.71 -12.82
N LEU A 27 -9.10 -10.57 -12.13
CA LEU A 27 -9.80 -9.38 -12.61
C LEU A 27 -8.78 -8.35 -13.14
N TRP A 28 -8.83 -8.03 -14.43
CA TRP A 28 -7.85 -7.11 -15.02
C TRP A 28 -8.07 -5.63 -14.64
N GLN A 29 -9.25 -5.27 -14.13
CA GLN A 29 -9.63 -3.91 -13.74
C GLN A 29 -9.57 -3.67 -12.22
N SER A 30 -9.23 -4.67 -11.41
CA SER A 30 -9.20 -4.52 -9.96
C SER A 30 -8.08 -5.36 -9.38
N ALA A 31 -7.37 -4.80 -8.41
CA ALA A 31 -6.30 -5.49 -7.70
C ALA A 31 -6.43 -5.18 -6.21
N VAL A 32 -5.88 -6.07 -5.38
CA VAL A 32 -5.71 -5.81 -3.95
C VAL A 32 -4.22 -5.88 -3.65
N ILE A 33 -3.69 -4.83 -3.01
CA ILE A 33 -2.31 -4.79 -2.53
C ILE A 33 -2.29 -4.88 -1.01
N GLY A 34 -1.37 -5.69 -0.48
CA GLY A 34 -1.01 -5.71 0.92
C GLY A 34 0.26 -4.90 1.13
N ILE A 35 0.29 -4.10 2.20
CA ILE A 35 1.44 -3.30 2.61
C ILE A 35 1.74 -3.63 4.08
N THR A 36 3.01 -3.83 4.43
CA THR A 36 3.43 -4.01 5.81
C THR A 36 4.70 -3.22 6.13
N LEU A 37 4.74 -2.70 7.35
CA LEU A 37 5.80 -1.91 7.94
C LEU A 37 6.01 -2.43 9.37
N VAL A 38 7.26 -2.52 9.79
CA VAL A 38 7.63 -2.80 11.18
C VAL A 38 8.39 -1.61 11.73
N GLY A 39 8.02 -1.18 12.94
CA GLY A 39 8.65 -0.06 13.63
C GLY A 39 8.60 -0.24 15.14
N ASN A 40 9.43 0.52 15.85
CA ASN A 40 9.52 0.52 17.31
C ASN A 40 8.60 1.56 17.98
N ASP A 41 7.96 2.43 17.20
CA ASP A 41 6.99 3.42 17.67
C ASP A 41 5.70 3.33 16.84
N GLY A 42 4.60 3.00 17.50
CA GLY A 42 3.28 2.89 16.85
C GLY A 42 2.81 4.19 16.22
N LYS A 43 3.19 5.36 16.75
CA LYS A 43 2.85 6.66 16.15
C LYS A 43 3.58 6.89 14.84
N PHE A 44 4.85 6.51 14.79
CA PHE A 44 5.64 6.56 13.56
C PHE A 44 5.05 5.61 12.50
N VAL A 45 4.71 4.38 12.90
CA VAL A 45 4.07 3.40 12.00
C VAL A 45 2.76 3.94 11.45
N ASN A 46 1.87 4.45 12.30
CA ASN A 46 0.59 5.02 11.86
C ASN A 46 0.80 6.19 10.90
N SER A 47 1.67 7.13 11.25
CA SER A 47 1.95 8.30 10.40
C SER A 47 2.54 7.90 9.04
N CYS A 48 3.37 6.86 8.98
CA CYS A 48 3.92 6.36 7.72
C CYS A 48 2.84 5.68 6.86
N LEU A 49 1.95 4.89 7.47
CA LEU A 49 0.81 4.29 6.79
C LEU A 49 -0.15 5.36 6.23
N ASP A 50 -0.43 6.43 6.98
CA ASP A 50 -1.22 7.57 6.52
C ASP A 50 -0.58 8.26 5.31
N GLN A 51 0.75 8.46 5.32
CA GLN A 51 1.48 9.03 4.19
C GLN A 51 1.42 8.14 2.95
N ILE A 52 1.56 6.82 3.13
CA ILE A 52 1.45 5.83 2.05
C ILE A 52 0.05 5.86 1.45
N LEU A 53 -0.99 5.91 2.28
CA LEU A 53 -2.36 5.98 1.81
C LEU A 53 -2.59 7.24 0.96
N ASN A 54 -2.23 8.40 1.51
CA ASN A 54 -2.31 9.66 0.77
C ASN A 54 -1.51 9.59 -0.54
N PHE A 55 -0.32 8.99 -0.53
CA PHE A 55 0.47 8.83 -1.74
C PHE A 55 -0.29 8.03 -2.80
N VAL A 56 -0.85 6.86 -2.43
CA VAL A 56 -1.62 5.99 -3.32
C VAL A 56 -2.87 6.69 -3.87
N GLU A 57 -3.63 7.39 -3.04
CA GLU A 57 -4.84 8.13 -3.46
C GLU A 57 -4.52 9.23 -4.48
N ASN A 58 -3.35 9.86 -4.36
CA ASN A 58 -2.90 10.91 -5.29
C ASN A 58 -2.21 10.36 -6.54
N MET A 59 -2.05 9.03 -6.68
CA MET A 59 -1.50 8.45 -7.90
C MET A 59 -2.56 8.36 -9.00
N ASP A 60 -2.20 8.81 -10.20
CA ASP A 60 -2.97 8.53 -11.43
C ASP A 60 -2.71 7.08 -11.90
N ALA A 61 -3.17 6.11 -11.08
CA ALA A 61 -2.98 4.67 -11.31
C ALA A 61 -4.30 3.87 -11.19
N GLY A 62 -5.36 4.47 -10.67
CA GLY A 62 -6.67 3.87 -10.48
C GLY A 62 -7.44 4.55 -9.34
N GLU A 63 -8.66 4.12 -9.11
CA GLU A 63 -9.49 4.57 -7.99
C GLU A 63 -9.28 3.67 -6.78
N LEU A 64 -9.05 4.26 -5.60
CA LEU A 64 -9.05 3.53 -4.33
C LEU A 64 -10.50 3.25 -3.92
N VAL A 65 -10.89 1.98 -3.97
CA VAL A 65 -12.28 1.57 -3.68
C VAL A 65 -12.51 1.19 -2.21
N ASN A 66 -11.49 0.62 -1.57
CA ASN A 66 -11.55 0.21 -0.17
C ASN A 66 -10.15 0.20 0.45
N GLN A 67 -10.09 0.36 1.77
CA GLN A 67 -8.87 0.29 2.57
C GLN A 67 -9.17 -0.32 3.94
N GLU A 68 -8.24 -1.13 4.42
CA GLU A 68 -8.25 -1.65 5.79
C GLU A 68 -6.84 -1.45 6.36
N MET A 69 -6.77 -0.97 7.61
CA MET A 69 -5.52 -0.72 8.30
C MET A 69 -5.58 -1.32 9.70
N GLU A 70 -4.52 -2.02 10.08
CA GLU A 70 -4.37 -2.62 11.40
C GLU A 70 -2.94 -2.38 11.90
N ILE A 71 -2.79 -2.06 13.19
CA ILE A 71 -1.50 -1.93 13.86
C ILE A 71 -1.47 -2.94 15.01
N VAL A 72 -0.62 -3.94 14.88
CA VAL A 72 -0.41 -4.98 15.89
C VAL A 72 0.78 -4.59 16.77
N HIS A 73 0.57 -4.57 18.08
CA HIS A 73 1.62 -4.37 19.08
C HIS A 73 2.12 -5.74 19.56
N PHE A 74 3.44 -5.90 19.66
CA PHE A 74 4.10 -7.13 20.08
C PHE A 74 4.87 -6.94 21.39
#